data_AF-F7X2V6-F1
#
_entry.id   AF-F7X2V6-F1
#
_cell.length_a   1.000
_cell.length_b   1.000
_cell.length_c   1.000
_cell.angle_alpha   90.00
_cell.angle_beta   90.00
_cell.angle_gamma   90.00
#
_symmetry.space_group_name_H-M   'P 1'
#
loop_
_entity.id
_entity.type
_entity.pdbx_description
1 polymer ?
#
loop_
_entity_poly.entity_id
_entity_poly.type
_entity_poly.pdbx_seq_one_letter_code
_entity_poly.pdbx_strand_id
1 'polypeptide(L)'
;MAGFCLRDLIGRGGRFAAIALLLAAPVTSAVETAQAARLSNAVAVFSGIDKITGRITSFDVYIGETVQFGALQVTPRVCHSRDETEAPKTTTFVEVDEITLDRKIRRIFTGWMFADSPGLNAVEHPVYDVWLQSCKSTSEVPPPDTAAKQ
;
A
#
# COMPACT_ATOMS: atom_id res chain seq x y z
N MET A 1 -4.19 -81.17 38.25
CA MET A 1 -5.46 -81.31 39.02
C MET A 1 -6.32 -80.10 38.71
N ALA A 2 -7.52 -80.35 38.17
CA ALA A 2 -8.63 -79.43 37.84
C ALA A 2 -8.28 -78.21 36.95
N GLY A 3 -8.73 -78.06 35.69
CA GLY A 3 -10.00 -78.48 35.08
C GLY A 3 -11.09 -77.43 35.37
N PHE A 4 -11.86 -77.05 34.33
CA PHE A 4 -13.01 -76.12 34.27
C PHE A 4 -12.66 -74.64 34.00
N CYS A 5 -13.35 -73.90 33.13
CA CYS A 5 -14.35 -74.22 32.11
C CYS A 5 -14.44 -72.98 31.21
N LEU A 6 -14.17 -73.12 29.91
CA LEU A 6 -14.46 -72.08 28.92
C LEU A 6 -15.77 -72.49 28.24
N ARG A 7 -16.89 -71.81 28.56
CA ARG A 7 -18.04 -71.54 27.67
C ARG A 7 -19.23 -70.93 28.42
N ASP A 8 -19.90 -70.05 27.69
CA ASP A 8 -21.23 -69.47 27.93
C ASP A 8 -21.29 -68.39 29.03
N LEU A 9 -21.89 -67.20 28.88
CA LEU A 9 -23.06 -66.84 28.10
C LEU A 9 -22.93 -65.43 27.48
N ILE A 10 -23.22 -65.35 26.19
CA ILE A 10 -23.83 -64.18 25.56
C ILE A 10 -25.25 -64.08 26.13
N GLY A 11 -25.55 -63.02 26.89
CA GLY A 11 -26.85 -62.83 27.56
C GLY A 11 -27.24 -61.36 27.65
N ARG A 12 -28.20 -60.98 26.79
CA ARG A 12 -28.94 -59.70 26.74
C ARG A 12 -29.30 -59.13 28.12
N GLY A 13 -29.09 -57.83 28.34
CA GLY A 13 -29.78 -57.12 29.41
C GLY A 13 -29.39 -55.65 29.60
N GLY A 14 -30.32 -54.74 29.27
CA GLY A 14 -30.41 -53.39 29.85
C GLY A 14 -29.34 -52.38 29.39
N ARG A 15 -29.52 -51.64 28.29
CA ARG A 15 -30.30 -50.39 28.28
C ARG A 15 -30.09 -49.47 29.51
N PHE A 16 -28.87 -49.22 29.96
CA PHE A 16 -28.62 -48.09 30.84
C PHE A 16 -27.33 -47.35 30.47
N ALA A 17 -27.50 -46.04 30.27
CA ALA A 17 -26.48 -44.99 30.21
C ALA A 17 -25.61 -44.88 28.94
N ALA A 18 -26.23 -44.87 27.76
CA ALA A 18 -25.66 -44.23 26.59
C ALA A 18 -25.99 -42.71 26.57
N ILE A 19 -25.59 -41.95 27.60
CA ILE A 19 -25.73 -40.49 27.61
C ILE A 19 -24.57 -39.88 28.42
N ALA A 20 -23.37 -39.81 27.83
CA ALA A 20 -22.30 -38.90 28.29
C ALA A 20 -21.11 -38.90 27.32
N LEU A 21 -21.31 -38.65 26.02
CA LEU A 21 -20.17 -38.45 25.12
C LEU A 21 -20.54 -37.62 23.88
N LEU A 22 -20.96 -36.36 24.06
CA LEU A 22 -21.27 -35.45 22.94
C LEU A 22 -20.77 -34.00 23.12
N LEU A 23 -19.83 -33.73 24.03
CA LEU A 23 -19.40 -32.35 24.36
C LEU A 23 -17.99 -31.95 23.88
N ALA A 24 -17.33 -32.73 23.03
CA ALA A 24 -16.02 -32.36 22.48
C ALA A 24 -16.04 -32.24 20.95
N ALA A 25 -16.88 -31.34 20.42
CA ALA A 25 -16.72 -30.88 19.05
C ALA A 25 -15.74 -29.70 19.06
N PRO A 26 -14.57 -29.78 18.39
CA PRO A 26 -13.68 -28.64 18.28
C PRO A 26 -14.37 -27.58 17.42
N VAL A 27 -14.69 -26.43 18.02
CA VAL A 27 -15.17 -25.26 17.30
C VAL A 27 -13.98 -24.70 16.51
N THR A 28 -13.86 -25.11 15.25
CA THR A 28 -12.91 -24.51 14.32
C THR A 28 -13.44 -23.15 13.89
N SER A 29 -13.05 -22.10 14.62
CA SER A 29 -13.31 -20.72 14.20
C SER A 29 -12.63 -20.47 12.85
N ALA A 30 -13.41 -20.08 11.84
CA ALA A 30 -12.87 -19.57 10.60
C ALA A 30 -12.18 -18.22 10.90
N VAL A 31 -10.86 -18.19 10.77
CA VAL A 31 -10.08 -16.95 10.84
C VAL A 31 -10.21 -16.28 9.48
N GLU A 32 -11.00 -15.23 9.40
CA GLU A 32 -11.08 -14.39 8.20
C GLU A 32 -9.85 -13.48 8.18
N THR A 33 -8.96 -13.69 7.22
CA THR A 33 -7.74 -12.89 7.07
C THR A 33 -8.10 -11.51 6.50
N ALA A 34 -7.91 -10.45 7.28
CA ALA A 34 -8.09 -9.08 6.80
C ALA A 34 -7.13 -8.76 5.65
N GLN A 35 -7.67 -8.41 4.49
CA GLN A 35 -6.91 -8.17 3.26
C GLN A 35 -6.66 -6.65 3.10
N ALA A 36 -5.56 -6.15 3.65
CA ALA A 36 -5.18 -4.73 3.53
C ALA A 36 -4.65 -4.40 2.12
N ALA A 37 -5.55 -4.30 1.14
CA ALA A 37 -5.24 -4.08 -0.26
C ALA A 37 -4.68 -2.66 -0.50
N ARG A 38 -3.65 -2.54 -1.35
CA ARG A 38 -3.14 -1.24 -1.82
C ARG A 38 -3.99 -0.80 -3.01
N LEU A 39 -4.55 0.41 -2.94
CA LEU A 39 -5.26 1.02 -4.06
C LEU A 39 -4.25 1.68 -4.99
N SER A 40 -4.19 1.25 -6.25
CA SER A 40 -3.34 1.87 -7.26
C SER A 40 -4.04 3.07 -7.87
N ASN A 41 -3.32 4.18 -8.02
CA ASN A 41 -3.84 5.45 -8.50
C ASN A 41 -3.08 5.91 -9.75
N ALA A 42 -3.79 6.57 -10.66
CA ALA A 42 -3.23 7.09 -11.91
C ALA A 42 -2.53 8.45 -11.74
N VAL A 43 -2.79 9.16 -10.63
CA VAL A 43 -2.23 10.48 -10.37
C VAL A 43 -1.59 10.53 -8.99
N ALA A 44 -0.36 11.06 -8.94
CA ALA A 44 0.34 11.45 -7.72
C ALA A 44 0.25 12.96 -7.55
N VAL A 45 -0.15 13.42 -6.37
CA VAL A 45 -0.20 14.84 -6.03
C VAL A 45 1.04 15.15 -5.20
N PHE A 46 1.87 16.05 -5.71
CA PHE A 46 3.06 16.51 -5.03
C PHE A 46 2.83 17.92 -4.49
N SER A 47 3.49 18.21 -3.37
CA SER A 47 3.72 19.57 -2.91
C SER A 47 5.17 19.93 -3.19
N GLY A 48 5.37 21.14 -3.69
CA GLY A 48 6.69 21.72 -3.87
C GLY A 48 6.79 23.07 -3.16
N ILE A 49 7.92 23.34 -2.51
CA ILE A 49 8.25 24.66 -1.96
C ILE A 49 9.41 25.27 -2.74
N ASP A 50 9.30 26.54 -3.07
CA ASP A 50 10.43 27.37 -3.46
C ASP A 50 10.98 28.06 -2.21
N LYS A 51 12.19 27.67 -1.78
CA LYS A 51 12.85 28.21 -0.58
C LYS A 51 13.25 29.68 -0.72
N ILE A 52 13.32 30.21 -1.94
CA ILE A 52 13.66 31.61 -2.21
C ILE A 52 12.42 32.48 -1.99
N THR A 53 11.27 32.07 -2.52
CA THR A 53 10.02 32.85 -2.42
C THR A 53 9.15 32.45 -1.23
N GLY A 54 9.40 31.31 -0.61
CA GLY A 54 8.59 30.73 0.45
C GLY A 54 7.21 30.22 0.00
N ARG A 55 6.95 30.14 -1.31
CA ARG A 55 5.66 29.71 -1.85
C ARG A 55 5.61 28.19 -1.95
N ILE A 56 4.55 27.60 -1.39
CA ILE A 56 4.19 26.19 -1.57
C ILE A 56 3.13 26.07 -2.65
N THR A 57 3.32 25.14 -3.58
CA THR A 57 2.34 24.83 -4.63
C THR A 57 2.12 23.33 -4.72
N SER A 58 0.86 22.93 -4.83
CA SER A 58 0.49 21.55 -5.15
C SER A 58 0.36 21.39 -6.67
N PHE A 59 0.86 20.28 -7.19
CA PHE A 59 0.74 19.95 -8.61
C PHE A 59 0.49 18.46 -8.79
N ASP A 60 -0.34 18.16 -9.79
CA ASP A 60 -0.71 16.80 -10.13
C ASP A 60 0.25 16.25 -11.18
N VAL A 61 0.68 15.01 -11.00
CA VAL A 61 1.54 14.31 -11.95
C VAL A 61 0.95 12.95 -12.25
N TYR A 62 0.67 12.70 -13.52
CA TYR A 62 0.23 11.39 -14.00
C TYR A 62 1.36 10.38 -13.87
N ILE A 63 1.02 9.13 -13.57
CA ILE A 63 2.01 8.06 -13.48
C ILE A 63 2.72 7.87 -14.83
N GLY A 64 4.04 7.89 -14.80
CA GLY A 64 4.88 7.76 -15.99
C GLY A 64 5.21 9.08 -16.68
N GLU A 65 4.51 10.16 -16.36
CA GLU A 65 4.75 11.49 -16.90
C GLU A 65 5.77 12.26 -16.06
N THR A 66 6.43 13.24 -16.68
CA THR A 66 7.39 14.11 -16.02
C THR A 66 6.85 15.52 -15.96
N VAL A 67 6.74 16.07 -14.75
CA VAL A 67 6.37 17.47 -14.53
C VAL A 67 7.58 18.21 -13.97
N GLN A 68 7.77 19.45 -14.44
CA GLN A 68 8.84 20.32 -13.98
C GLN A 68 8.35 21.25 -12.87
N PHE A 69 9.06 21.24 -11.74
CA PHE A 69 8.89 22.19 -10.64
C PHE A 69 10.22 22.93 -10.42
N GLY A 70 10.30 24.19 -10.86
CA GLY A 70 11.54 24.96 -10.81
C GLY A 70 12.64 24.30 -11.64
N ALA A 71 13.75 23.94 -10.98
CA ALA A 71 14.86 23.20 -11.58
C ALA A 71 14.73 21.67 -11.46
N LEU A 72 13.65 21.16 -10.84
CA LEU A 72 13.44 19.74 -10.62
C LEU A 72 12.44 19.17 -11.65
N GLN A 73 12.72 17.98 -12.15
CA GLN A 73 11.82 17.16 -12.96
C GLN A 73 11.39 15.96 -12.13
N VAL A 74 10.09 15.84 -11.89
CA VAL A 74 9.50 14.85 -10.99
C VAL A 74 8.73 13.84 -11.83
N THR A 75 9.09 12.56 -11.70
CA THR A 75 8.50 11.47 -12.47
C THR A 75 8.05 10.33 -11.54
N PRO A 76 6.76 10.30 -11.12
CA PRO A 76 6.22 9.19 -10.35
C PRO A 76 6.05 7.95 -11.23
N ARG A 77 6.51 6.80 -10.74
CA ARG A 77 6.32 5.50 -11.44
C ARG A 77 5.14 4.71 -10.91
N VAL A 78 4.81 4.89 -9.63
CA VAL A 78 3.74 4.15 -8.96
C VAL A 78 3.19 5.01 -7.83
N CYS A 79 1.88 5.13 -7.65
CA CYS A 79 1.26 5.78 -6.50
C CYS A 79 0.20 4.85 -5.89
N HIS A 80 0.31 4.59 -4.59
CA HIS A 80 -0.59 3.75 -3.81
C HIS A 80 -1.23 4.52 -2.66
N SER A 81 -2.53 4.32 -2.45
CA SER A 81 -3.28 4.79 -1.28
C SER A 81 -3.94 3.63 -0.53
N ARG A 82 -4.63 3.96 0.57
CA ARG A 82 -5.48 3.05 1.35
C ARG A 82 -6.93 3.49 1.31
N ASP A 83 -7.79 2.56 1.67
CA ASP A 83 -9.20 2.81 1.91
C ASP A 83 -9.36 3.74 3.13
N GLU A 84 -10.47 4.47 3.19
CA GLU A 84 -10.80 5.40 4.29
C GLU A 84 -11.03 4.70 5.62
N THR A 85 -11.37 3.40 5.61
CA THR A 85 -11.57 2.58 6.81
C THR A 85 -10.26 2.17 7.50
N GLU A 86 -9.12 2.32 6.83
CA GLU A 86 -7.79 1.98 7.35
C GLU A 86 -6.97 3.23 7.70
N ALA A 87 -5.84 3.03 8.41
CA ALA A 87 -4.90 4.13 8.65
C ALA A 87 -4.35 4.66 7.31
N PRO A 88 -4.34 5.99 7.10
CA PRO A 88 -3.91 6.59 5.84
C PRO A 88 -2.43 6.30 5.62
N LYS A 89 -2.13 5.53 4.58
CA LYS A 89 -0.76 5.21 4.19
C LYS A 89 -0.62 5.34 2.69
N THR A 90 -0.12 6.50 2.28
CA THR A 90 0.01 6.85 0.86
C THR A 90 1.48 6.92 0.49
N THR A 91 1.86 6.16 -0.54
CA THR A 91 3.27 5.99 -0.94
C THR A 91 3.42 6.08 -2.44
N THR A 92 4.49 6.73 -2.91
CA THR A 92 4.84 6.76 -4.34
C THR A 92 6.29 6.33 -4.53
N PHE A 93 6.58 5.60 -5.60
CA PHE A 93 7.95 5.48 -6.09
C PHE A 93 8.17 6.57 -7.11
N VAL A 94 9.24 7.36 -6.95
CA VAL A 94 9.48 8.55 -7.78
C VAL A 94 10.96 8.67 -8.12
N GLU A 95 11.21 9.13 -9.34
CA GLU A 95 12.50 9.57 -9.82
C GLU A 95 12.48 11.11 -9.90
N VAL A 96 13.50 11.76 -9.33
CA VAL A 96 13.64 13.21 -9.42
C VAL A 96 14.99 13.55 -10.02
N ASP A 97 14.93 14.31 -11.10
CA ASP A 97 16.06 14.81 -11.85
C ASP A 97 16.23 16.32 -11.62
N GLU A 98 17.47 16.79 -11.57
CA GLU A 98 17.83 18.21 -11.47
C GLU A 98 18.33 18.71 -12.82
N ILE A 99 17.83 19.87 -13.25
CA ILE A 99 18.35 20.65 -14.37
C ILE A 99 19.36 21.65 -13.82
N THR A 100 20.64 21.35 -14.06
CA THR A 100 21.77 22.18 -13.65
C THR A 100 21.88 23.47 -14.47
N LEU A 101 22.69 24.42 -14.01
CA LEU A 101 22.94 25.71 -14.70
C LEU A 101 23.55 25.54 -16.09
N ASP A 102 24.34 24.48 -16.31
CA ASP A 102 24.89 24.10 -17.60
C ASP A 102 23.93 23.23 -18.45
N ARG A 103 22.64 23.18 -18.05
CA ARG A 103 21.55 22.46 -18.72
C ARG A 103 21.76 20.95 -18.82
N LYS A 104 22.54 20.36 -17.93
CA LYS A 104 22.64 18.90 -17.79
C LYS A 104 21.54 18.40 -16.87
N ILE A 105 20.96 17.27 -17.24
CA ILE A 105 19.96 16.56 -16.44
C ILE A 105 20.69 15.48 -15.65
N ARG A 106 20.52 15.48 -14.32
CA ARG A 106 21.12 14.48 -13.43
C ARG A 106 20.09 13.98 -12.42
N ARG A 107 20.06 12.67 -12.20
CA ARG A 107 19.24 12.08 -11.13
C ARG A 107 19.78 12.43 -9.76
N ILE A 108 18.95 13.08 -8.94
CA ILE A 108 19.28 13.41 -7.55
C ILE A 108 18.55 12.51 -6.55
N PHE A 109 17.43 11.91 -6.96
CA PHE A 109 16.66 11.03 -6.09
C PHE A 109 15.98 9.91 -6.87
N THR A 110 15.92 8.74 -6.26
CA THR A 110 15.14 7.59 -6.73
C THR A 110 14.74 6.76 -5.53
N GLY A 111 13.45 6.70 -5.23
CA GLY A 111 13.01 6.00 -4.03
C GLY A 111 11.53 6.15 -3.73
N TRP A 112 11.15 5.58 -2.59
CA TRP A 112 9.80 5.65 -2.06
C TRP A 112 9.61 6.92 -1.22
N MET A 113 8.57 7.69 -1.54
CA MET A 113 8.08 8.80 -0.73
C MET A 113 6.82 8.41 0.03
N PHE A 114 6.60 9.05 1.18
CA PHE A 114 5.52 8.76 2.12
C PHE A 114 4.77 10.05 2.44
N ALA A 115 3.46 10.10 2.15
CA ALA A 115 2.66 11.30 2.38
C ALA A 115 2.41 11.57 3.88
N ASP A 116 2.31 10.50 4.67
CA ASP A 116 2.12 10.50 6.12
C ASP A 116 3.40 10.86 6.89
N SER A 117 4.56 10.76 6.24
CA SER A 117 5.84 11.13 6.84
C SER A 117 6.80 11.70 5.78
N PRO A 118 6.54 12.93 5.28
CA PRO A 118 7.36 13.54 4.24
C PRO A 118 8.84 13.62 4.61
N GLY A 119 9.15 13.92 5.88
CA GLY A 119 10.52 14.04 6.37
C GLY A 119 11.37 12.76 6.32
N LEU A 120 10.79 11.58 6.02
CA LEU A 120 11.57 10.35 5.87
C LEU A 120 12.27 10.24 4.52
N ASN A 121 11.61 10.68 3.43
CA ASN A 121 12.11 10.48 2.07
C ASN A 121 11.67 11.59 1.10
N ALA A 122 11.48 12.82 1.57
CA ALA A 122 11.30 13.97 0.69
C ALA A 122 12.60 14.31 -0.06
N VAL A 123 12.46 14.97 -1.22
CA VAL A 123 13.61 15.57 -1.91
C VAL A 123 13.83 16.96 -1.35
N GLU A 124 14.98 17.10 -0.70
CA GLU A 124 15.49 18.37 -0.18
C GLU A 124 16.57 18.89 -1.12
N HIS A 125 16.23 19.86 -1.96
CA HIS A 125 17.20 20.53 -2.83
C HIS A 125 17.49 21.95 -2.28
N PRO A 126 18.69 22.53 -2.51
CA PRO A 126 19.07 23.80 -1.88
C PRO A 126 18.10 24.97 -2.14
N VAL A 127 17.36 24.91 -3.24
CA VAL A 127 16.41 25.95 -3.68
C VAL A 127 14.96 25.48 -3.64
N TYR A 128 14.70 24.18 -3.81
CA TYR A 128 13.35 23.63 -4.00
C TYR A 128 13.20 22.37 -3.16
N ASP A 129 12.06 22.14 -2.52
CA ASP A 129 11.75 20.81 -1.98
C ASP A 129 10.52 20.26 -2.65
N VAL A 130 10.48 18.94 -2.77
CA VAL A 130 9.33 18.21 -3.31
C VAL A 130 9.03 17.00 -2.43
N TRP A 131 7.77 16.85 -2.07
CA TRP A 131 7.27 15.70 -1.33
C TRP A 131 5.90 15.26 -1.81
N LEU A 132 5.60 13.98 -1.59
CA LEU A 132 4.28 13.42 -1.88
C LEU A 132 3.25 13.99 -0.90
N GLN A 133 2.11 14.45 -1.42
CA GLN A 133 0.98 14.91 -0.63
C GLN A 133 -0.16 13.89 -0.60
N SER A 134 -0.53 13.33 -1.76
CA SER A 134 -1.57 12.30 -1.85
C SER A 134 -1.52 11.55 -3.18
N CYS A 135 -2.29 10.47 -3.31
CA CYS A 135 -2.58 9.81 -4.58
C CYS A 135 -4.07 9.94 -4.86
N LYS A 136 -4.46 10.10 -6.12
CA LYS A 136 -5.86 10.15 -6.54
C LYS A 136 -6.09 9.43 -7.86
N SER A 137 -7.30 8.93 -8.07
CA SER A 137 -7.62 8.15 -9.28
C SER A 137 -7.81 9.04 -10.51
N THR A 138 -8.27 10.28 -10.34
CA THR A 138 -8.51 11.25 -11.43
C THR A 138 -8.01 12.64 -11.03
N SER A 139 -7.65 13.46 -12.03
CA SER A 139 -7.32 14.88 -11.85
C SER A 139 -8.26 15.74 -12.68
N GLU A 140 -8.53 16.95 -12.20
CA GLU A 140 -9.20 18.02 -12.94
C GLU A 140 -8.33 18.52 -14.11
N VAL A 141 -7.01 18.42 -13.97
CA VAL A 141 -6.07 18.76 -15.03
C VAL A 141 -6.04 17.61 -16.01
N PRO A 142 -6.40 17.83 -17.29
CA PRO A 142 -6.37 16.76 -18.29
C PRO A 142 -4.93 16.21 -18.42
N PRO A 143 -4.77 14.90 -18.68
CA PRO A 143 -3.46 14.34 -18.97
C PRO A 143 -2.81 15.12 -20.13
N PRO A 144 -1.48 15.33 -20.09
CA PRO A 144 -0.79 15.90 -21.24
C PRO A 144 -1.12 15.05 -22.48
N ASP A 145 -1.56 15.72 -23.54
CA ASP A 145 -2.01 15.06 -24.75
C ASP A 145 -0.91 14.15 -25.28
N THR A 146 -1.11 12.84 -25.14
CA THR A 146 -0.36 11.86 -25.95
C THR A 146 -0.63 12.08 -27.46
N ALA A 147 -1.61 12.93 -27.79
CA ALA A 147 -2.00 13.36 -29.14
C ALA A 147 -1.07 14.39 -29.81
N ALA A 148 -0.14 15.03 -29.09
CA ALA A 148 0.88 15.89 -29.71
C ALA A 148 2.10 15.09 -30.24
N LYS A 149 2.01 13.76 -30.23
CA LYS A 149 3.02 12.83 -30.74
C LYS A 149 2.47 12.08 -31.96
N GLN A 150 2.17 12.83 -33.03
CA GLN A 150 2.11 12.32 -34.40
C GLN A 150 2.94 13.22 -35.30
#